data_AF-A0AAN8JF47-F1
#
_entry.id   AF-A0AAN8JF47-F1
#
_cell.length_a   1.000
_cell.length_b   1.000
_cell.length_c   1.000
_cell.angle_alpha   90.00
_cell.angle_beta   90.00
_cell.angle_gamma   90.00
#
_symmetry.space_group_name_H-M   'P 1'
#
loop_
_entity.id
_entity.type
_entity.pdbx_description
1 polymer ?
#
loop_
_entity_poly.entity_id
_entity_poly.type
_entity_poly.pdbx_seq_one_letter_code
_entity_poly.pdbx_strand_id
1 'polypeptide(L)' 'MVEGTILKEAQSSPTFSIMVDEIADITSKIHLAVCVKYLSNEYGTCKTAFLADVELADGTADVITNNIVKILEDKNL' A
#
# COMPACT_ATOMS: atom_id res chain seq x y z
N MET A 1 17.66 5.72 4.90
CA MET A 1 17.29 4.30 4.67
C MET A 1 16.21 3.84 5.66
N VAL A 2 15.09 4.56 5.77
CA VAL A 2 14.03 4.26 6.75
C VAL A 2 12.95 3.36 6.12
N GLU A 3 12.64 3.56 4.84
CA GLU A 3 11.60 2.83 4.10
C GLU A 3 11.87 1.32 3.99
N GLY A 4 13.11 0.94 3.70
CA GLY A 4 13.50 -0.46 3.54
C GLY A 4 13.43 -1.30 4.81
N THR A 5 13.53 -0.69 6.00
CA THR A 5 13.42 -1.42 7.28
C THR A 5 11.96 -1.74 7.59
N ILE A 6 11.07 -0.78 7.36
CA ILE A 6 9.64 -0.91 7.62
C ILE A 6 8.99 -1.93 6.68
N LEU A 7 9.38 -1.95 5.40
CA LEU A 7 8.88 -2.94 4.45
C LEU A 7 9.32 -4.37 4.81
N LYS A 8 10.58 -4.53 5.26
CA LYS A 8 11.07 -5.83 5.74
C LYS A 8 10.33 -6.30 6.99
N GLU A 9 10.03 -5.39 7.92
CA GLU A 9 9.19 -5.72 9.08
C GLU A 9 7.81 -6.22 8.63
N ALA A 10 7.17 -5.53 7.68
CA ALA A 10 5.87 -5.92 7.13
C ALA A 10 5.92 -7.31 6.47
N GLN A 11 6.92 -7.57 5.62
CA GLN A 11 7.14 -8.86 4.96
C GLN A 11 7.39 -10.00 5.95
N SER A 12 8.05 -9.71 7.07
CA SER A 12 8.31 -10.69 8.14
C SER A 12 7.11 -10.90 9.08
N SER A 13 6.09 -10.05 8.98
CA SER A 13 4.94 -10.10 9.88
C SER A 13 4.08 -11.34 9.58
N PRO A 14 3.60 -12.08 10.59
CA PRO A 14 2.73 -13.23 10.38
C PRO A 14 1.36 -12.84 9.79
N THR A 15 0.98 -11.56 9.87
CA THR A 15 -0.27 -11.05 9.33
C THR A 15 -0.14 -9.59 8.95
N PHE A 16 -0.64 -9.24 7.77
CA PHE A 16 -0.77 -7.87 7.32
C PHE A 16 -2.07 -7.67 6.56
N SER A 17 -2.46 -6.42 6.43
CA SER A 17 -3.57 -5.97 5.58
C SER A 17 -3.08 -4.84 4.69
N ILE A 18 -3.54 -4.82 3.44
CA ILE A 18 -3.35 -3.70 2.54
C ILE A 18 -4.55 -2.76 2.70
N MET A 19 -4.27 -1.48 2.95
CA MET A 19 -5.26 -0.42 2.94
C MET A 19 -5.08 0.36 1.65
N VAL A 20 -6.16 0.51 0.92
CA VAL A 20 -6.19 1.23 -0.35
C VAL A 20 -7.21 2.34 -0.22
N ASP A 21 -6.81 3.56 -0.57
CA ASP A 21 -7.65 4.75 -0.54
C ASP A 21 -7.67 5.40 -1.93
N GLU A 22 -8.85 5.53 -2.51
CA GLU A 22 -9.06 6.18 -3.80
C GLU A 22 -9.42 7.65 -3.55
N ILE A 23 -8.59 8.55 -4.07
CA ILE A 23 -8.74 9.99 -3.89
C ILE A 23 -8.98 10.60 -5.26
N ALA A 24 -10.16 11.21 -5.47
CA ALA A 24 -10.40 12.06 -6.61
C ALA A 24 -9.99 13.50 -6.27
N ASP A 25 -9.06 14.08 -7.03
CA ASP A 25 -8.71 15.48 -6.87
C ASP A 25 -9.75 16.43 -7.52
N ILE A 26 -9.63 17.73 -7.27
CA ILE A 26 -10.54 18.75 -7.84
C ILE A 26 -10.45 18.80 -9.38
N THR A 27 -9.37 18.26 -9.97
CA THR A 27 -9.15 18.19 -11.42
C THR A 27 -9.66 16.89 -12.06
N SER A 28 -10.39 16.06 -11.29
CA SER A 28 -10.90 14.74 -11.71
C SER A 28 -9.81 13.71 -12.01
N LYS A 29 -8.59 13.91 -11.51
CA LYS A 29 -7.56 12.87 -11.46
C LYS A 29 -7.86 11.94 -10.31
N ILE A 30 -7.76 10.64 -10.59
CA ILE A 30 -7.96 9.60 -9.59
C ILE A 30 -6.58 9.17 -9.12
N HIS A 31 -6.37 9.21 -7.81
CA HIS A 31 -5.16 8.75 -7.15
C HIS A 31 -5.47 7.53 -6.30
N LEU A 32 -4.50 6.63 -6.20
CA LEU A 32 -4.59 5.43 -5.39
C LEU A 32 -3.44 5.42 -4.37
N ALA A 33 -3.78 5.76 -3.13
CA ALA A 33 -2.85 5.64 -2.02
C ALA A 33 -2.89 4.21 -1.45
N VAL A 34 -1.73 3.57 -1.39
CA VAL A 34 -1.59 2.19 -0.90
C VAL A 34 -0.72 2.18 0.34
N CYS A 35 -1.23 1.59 1.42
CA CYS A 35 -0.51 1.40 2.68
C CYS A 35 -0.54 -0.07 3.09
N VAL A 36 0.51 -0.52 3.78
CA VAL A 36 0.52 -1.81 4.49
C VAL A 36 0.36 -1.56 5.98
N LYS A 37 -0.53 -2.32 6.61
CA LYS A 37 -0.72 -2.35 8.06
C LYS A 37 -0.40 -3.74 8.56
N TYR A 38 0.51 -3.84 9.53
CA TYR A 38 1.06 -5.13 9.98
C TYR A 38 1.29 -5.15 11.49
N LEU A 39 1.34 -6.36 12.05
CA LEU A 39 1.72 -6.55 13.44
C LEU A 39 3.25 -6.61 13.52
N SER A 40 3.86 -5.65 14.20
CA SER A 40 5.31 -5.65 14.39
C SER A 40 5.73 -6.70 15.43
N ASN A 41 6.99 -7.15 15.35
CA ASN A 41 7.57 -8.09 16.31
C ASN A 41 7.75 -7.50 17.71
N GLU A 42 7.63 -6.17 17.84
CA GLU A 42 7.50 -5.49 19.12
C GLU A 42 6.09 -5.76 19.66
N TYR A 43 6.02 -6.77 20.54
CA TYR A 43 4.79 -7.32 21.13
C TYR A 43 3.63 -6.31 21.22
N GLY A 44 2.59 -6.54 20.40
CA GLY A 44 1.32 -5.82 20.46
C GLY A 44 1.26 -4.50 19.70
N THR A 45 2.31 -4.11 18.97
CA THR A 45 2.29 -2.85 18.21
C THR A 45 1.87 -3.08 16.77
N CYS A 46 0.74 -2.48 16.38
CA CYS A 46 0.32 -2.39 14.99
C CYS A 46 0.98 -1.18 14.33
N LYS A 47 1.67 -1.39 13.21
CA LYS A 47 2.30 -0.31 12.43
C LYS A 47 1.59 -0.17 11.08
N THR A 48 1.58 1.05 10.55
CA THR A 48 1.10 1.36 9.20
C THR A 48 2.24 2.04 8.45
N ALA A 49 2.46 1.64 7.21
CA ALA A 49 3.48 2.19 6.33
C ALA A 49 2.88 2.52 4.97
N PHE A 50 3.23 3.70 4.46
CA PHE A 50 2.88 4.11 3.12
C PHE A 50 3.76 3.36 2.10
N LEU A 51 3.15 2.80 1.05
CA LEU A 51 3.85 2.06 0.00
C LEU A 51 3.97 2.87 -1.29
N ALA A 52 2.88 3.49 -1.72
CA ALA A 52 2.80 4.22 -2.97
C ALA A 52 1.57 5.14 -3.03
N ASP A 53 1.68 6.18 -3.85
CA ASP A 53 0.58 6.95 -4.41
C ASP A 53 0.77 6.94 -5.93
N VAL A 54 -0.25 6.51 -6.65
CA VAL A 54 -0.24 6.42 -8.11
C VAL A 54 -1.46 7.11 -8.69
N GLU A 55 -1.24 7.90 -9.74
CA GLU A 55 -2.33 8.42 -10.57
C GLU A 55 -2.88 7.27 -11.44
N LEU A 56 -4.19 7.07 -11.40
CA LEU A 56 -4.91 6.08 -12.20
C LEU A 56 -5.45 6.71 -13.48
N ALA A 57 -5.52 5.91 -14.55
CA ALA A 57 -6.15 6.31 -15.80
C ALA A 57 -7.67 6.47 -15.66
N ASP A 58 -8.30 5.60 -14.87
CA ASP A 58 -9.71 5.63 -14.50
C ASP A 58 -9.95 4.82 -13.20
N GLY A 59 -11.18 4.86 -12.68
CA GLY A 59 -11.59 4.17 -11.45
C GLY A 59 -12.23 2.80 -11.70
N THR A 60 -11.97 2.15 -12.83
CA THR A 60 -12.50 0.80 -13.07
C THR A 60 -11.84 -0.23 -12.15
N ALA A 61 -12.59 -1.27 -11.81
CA ALA A 61 -12.08 -2.35 -10.96
C ALA A 61 -10.81 -3.00 -11.52
N ASP A 62 -10.71 -3.15 -12.85
CA ASP A 62 -9.53 -3.70 -13.50
C ASP A 62 -8.31 -2.78 -13.36
N VAL A 63 -8.47 -1.47 -13.58
CA VAL A 63 -7.37 -0.51 -13.43
C VAL A 63 -6.89 -0.45 -11.99
N ILE A 64 -7.81 -0.40 -11.02
CA ILE A 64 -7.46 -0.39 -9.59
C ILE A 64 -6.74 -1.69 -9.22
N THR A 65 -7.28 -2.86 -9.58
CA THR A 65 -6.70 -4.16 -9.23
C THR A 65 -5.31 -4.34 -9.82
N ASN A 66 -5.13 -4.01 -11.11
CA ASN A 66 -3.83 -4.13 -11.78
C ASN A 66 -2.76 -3.24 -11.14
N ASN A 67 -3.14 -2.02 -10.73
CA ASN A 67 -2.20 -1.12 -10.05
C ASN A 67 -1.85 -1.61 -8.64
N ILE A 68 -2.82 -2.12 -7.87
CA ILE A 68 -2.54 -2.72 -6.56
C ILE A 68 -1.57 -3.90 -6.71
N VAL A 69 -1.86 -4.84 -7.62
CA VAL A 69 -1.01 -6.02 -7.85
C VAL A 69 0.41 -5.60 -8.20
N LYS A 70 0.56 -4.68 -9.15
CA LYS A 70 1.87 -4.17 -9.55
C LYS A 70 2.64 -3.55 -8.38
N ILE A 71 2.00 -2.73 -7.55
CA ILE A 71 2.62 -2.10 -6.38
C ILE A 71 3.08 -3.17 -5.38
N LEU A 72 2.27 -4.19 -5.13
CA LEU A 72 2.62 -5.27 -4.20
C LEU A 72 3.76 -6.13 -4.74
N GLU A 73 3.76 -6.46 -6.03
CA GLU A 73 4.86 -7.16 -6.70
C GLU A 73 6.18 -6.37 -6.63
N ASP A 74 6.15 -5.06 -6.94
CA ASP A 74 7.32 -4.17 -6.87
C ASP A 74 7.89 -4.07 -5.43
N LYS A 75 7.03 -4.22 -4.42
CA LYS A 75 7.41 -4.20 -3.00
C LYS A 75 7.63 -5.61 -2.43
N ASN A 76 7.48 -6.67 -3.24
CA ASN A 76 7.58 -8.07 -2.85
C ASN A 76 6.72 -8.38 -1.60
N LEU A 77 5.43 -8.03 -1.67
CA LEU A 77 4.40 -8.28 -0.65
C LEU A 77 3.33 -9.26 -1.17
#